data_AF-A0A9P7Z695-F1
#
_entry.id   AF-A0A9P7Z695-F1
#
_cell.length_a   1.000
_cell.length_b   1.000
_cell.length_c   1.000
_cell.angle_alpha   90.00
_cell.angle_beta   90.00
_cell.angle_gamma   90.00
#
_symmetry.space_group_name_H-M   'P 1'
#
loop_
_entity.id
_entity.type
_entity.pdbx_description
1 polymer ?
#
loop_
_entity_poly.entity_id
_entity_poly.type
_entity_poly.pdbx_seq_one_letter_code
_entity_poly.pdbx_strand_id
1 'polypeptide(L)'
;MAAAFNRTTGLVHFVIEPKNSSILIGEPVDAKIDFGTALRDGKDFQVSVFSGKPAFSPGSKTDQIEIITKLLSPISVEETSTIRCVGLDHPKEVKMTVPDLPTLFISEDSIDYKSELVTVVGRVAENVFEADAMDYVLGFTAANDISARKSQLAQSQWCFQKGFHGACSTGLVLASTKLIPDASKVQVRGLKNGKVLQNCGTKYV
;
A
#
# COMPACT_ATOMS: atom_id res chain seq x y z
N MET A 1 -17.58 -4.76 18.34
CA MET A 1 -18.62 -4.81 17.28
C MET A 1 -18.13 -3.89 16.16
N ALA A 2 -17.41 -4.41 15.17
CA ALA A 2 -16.84 -3.60 14.09
C ALA A 2 -17.97 -3.23 13.12
N ALA A 3 -18.27 -1.93 13.01
CA ALA A 3 -19.26 -1.44 12.06
C ALA A 3 -18.83 -1.81 10.65
N ALA A 4 -19.73 -2.48 9.92
CA ALA A 4 -19.49 -2.93 8.57
C ALA A 4 -19.24 -1.73 7.64
N PHE A 5 -18.00 -1.59 7.17
CA PHE A 5 -17.70 -0.76 6.00
C PHE A 5 -18.61 -1.22 4.86
N ASN A 6 -19.45 -0.34 4.33
CA ASN A 6 -20.28 -0.68 3.17
C ASN A 6 -19.41 -0.54 1.91
N ARG A 7 -18.67 -1.63 1.64
CA ARG A 7 -17.50 -1.78 0.76
C ARG A 7 -17.78 -1.66 -0.76
N THR A 8 -18.16 -0.53 -1.34
CA THR A 8 -18.29 -0.45 -2.83
C THR A 8 -17.17 0.31 -3.55
N THR A 9 -16.22 0.88 -2.81
CA THR A 9 -15.28 1.88 -3.32
C THR A 9 -13.89 1.73 -2.69
N GLY A 10 -12.95 2.61 -3.09
CA GLY A 10 -11.64 2.75 -2.50
C GLY A 10 -11.57 3.94 -1.53
N LEU A 11 -11.03 3.70 -0.33
CA LEU A 11 -10.87 4.71 0.72
C LEU A 11 -9.52 5.43 0.58
N VAL A 12 -9.50 6.74 0.79
CA VAL A 12 -8.29 7.57 0.80
C VAL A 12 -8.10 8.29 2.13
N HIS A 13 -6.84 8.49 2.49
CA HIS A 13 -6.41 9.38 3.58
C HIS A 13 -5.83 10.66 3.00
N PHE A 14 -6.22 11.81 3.54
CA PHE A 14 -5.80 13.09 2.99
C PHE A 14 -5.83 14.22 4.03
N VAL A 15 -5.20 15.33 3.66
CA VAL A 15 -5.30 16.61 4.38
C VAL A 15 -5.77 17.71 3.42
N ILE A 16 -6.27 18.80 4.00
CA ILE A 16 -6.71 20.00 3.28
C ILE A 16 -5.93 21.19 3.84
N GLU A 17 -4.92 21.61 3.10
CA GLU A 17 -4.10 22.78 3.46
C GLU A 17 -4.71 24.06 2.87
N PRO A 18 -4.70 25.22 3.57
CA PRO A 18 -4.20 25.47 4.93
C PRO A 18 -5.28 25.32 6.01
N LYS A 19 -6.50 24.88 5.64
CA LYS A 19 -7.71 24.97 6.47
C LYS A 19 -7.68 24.09 7.72
N ASN A 20 -6.94 22.97 7.73
CA ASN A 20 -6.81 22.13 8.92
C ASN A 20 -5.66 21.11 8.76
N SER A 21 -4.86 20.90 9.81
CA SER A 21 -3.88 19.81 9.88
C SER A 21 -4.50 18.45 10.22
N SER A 22 -5.82 18.40 10.42
CA SER A 22 -6.53 17.16 10.71
C SER A 22 -6.57 16.24 9.47
N ILE A 23 -6.06 15.03 9.64
CA ILE A 23 -6.20 13.96 8.66
C ILE A 23 -7.67 13.58 8.53
N LEU A 24 -8.14 13.52 7.29
CA LEU A 24 -9.49 13.13 6.91
C LEU A 24 -9.43 11.85 6.07
N ILE A 25 -10.58 11.19 6.01
CA ILE A 25 -10.78 10.00 5.22
C ILE A 25 -12.02 10.14 4.35
N GLY A 26 -12.03 9.47 3.20
CA GLY A 26 -13.18 9.53 2.32
C GLY A 26 -13.05 8.65 1.09
N GLU A 27 -14.02 8.78 0.20
CA GLU A 27 -14.06 8.09 -1.09
C GLU A 27 -14.23 9.09 -2.23
N PRO A 28 -13.76 8.80 -3.45
CA PRO A 28 -13.93 9.71 -4.57
C PRO A 28 -15.41 9.91 -4.89
N VAL A 29 -15.78 11.15 -5.24
CA VAL A 29 -17.11 11.43 -5.77
C VAL A 29 -17.32 10.71 -7.11
N ASP A 30 -16.28 10.67 -7.95
CA ASP A 30 -16.25 9.86 -9.17
C ASP A 30 -15.51 8.53 -8.92
N ALA A 31 -16.27 7.44 -8.81
CA ALA A 31 -15.73 6.10 -8.59
C ALA A 31 -14.82 5.58 -9.73
N LYS A 32 -14.80 6.23 -10.90
CA LYS A 32 -13.97 5.84 -12.05
C LYS A 32 -12.64 6.57 -12.13
N ILE A 33 -12.38 7.52 -11.23
CA ILE A 33 -11.14 8.29 -11.27
C ILE A 33 -9.93 7.42 -10.91
N ASP A 34 -8.87 7.53 -11.71
CA ASP A 34 -7.54 7.03 -11.35
C ASP A 34 -6.80 8.10 -10.56
N PHE A 35 -6.74 7.93 -9.24
CA PHE A 35 -6.06 8.84 -8.33
C PHE A 35 -4.58 9.07 -8.66
N GLY A 36 -3.87 8.02 -9.08
CA GLY A 36 -2.44 8.11 -9.40
C GLY A 36 -2.21 8.96 -10.64
N THR A 37 -3.03 8.75 -11.67
CA THR A 37 -3.01 9.56 -12.89
C THR A 37 -3.46 11.00 -12.62
N ALA A 38 -4.56 11.19 -11.87
CA ALA A 38 -5.07 12.53 -11.55
C ALA A 38 -4.04 13.38 -10.79
N LEU A 39 -3.40 12.80 -9.76
CA LEU A 39 -2.34 13.48 -9.02
C LEU A 39 -1.12 13.80 -9.87
N ARG A 40 -0.66 12.84 -10.68
CA ARG A 40 0.49 13.05 -11.58
C ARG A 40 0.24 14.20 -12.55
N ASP A 41 -0.98 14.31 -13.06
CA ASP A 41 -1.38 15.32 -14.03
C ASP A 41 -1.74 16.67 -13.36
N GLY A 42 -1.62 16.77 -12.02
CA GLY A 42 -1.96 17.98 -11.26
C GLY A 42 -3.44 18.34 -11.27
N LYS A 43 -4.32 17.34 -11.43
CA LYS A 43 -5.77 17.54 -11.43
C LYS A 43 -6.31 17.46 -10.01
N ASP A 44 -7.09 18.46 -9.65
CA ASP A 44 -7.92 18.42 -8.44
C ASP A 44 -8.98 17.34 -8.57
N PHE A 45 -9.28 16.66 -7.47
CA PHE A 45 -10.38 15.71 -7.39
C PHE A 45 -11.10 15.80 -6.06
N GLN A 46 -12.40 15.53 -6.13
CA GLN A 46 -13.32 15.68 -5.02
C GLN A 46 -13.53 14.35 -4.30
N VAL A 47 -13.59 14.43 -2.99
CA VAL A 47 -13.81 13.29 -2.11
C VAL A 47 -14.95 13.58 -1.16
N SER A 48 -15.87 12.63 -1.04
CA SER A 48 -16.90 12.65 0.00
C SER A 48 -16.28 12.20 1.32
N VAL A 49 -16.36 13.07 2.31
CA VAL A 49 -15.73 12.87 3.62
C VAL A 49 -16.53 11.88 4.45
N PHE A 50 -15.84 11.06 5.22
CA PHE A 50 -16.43 10.13 6.17
C PHE A 50 -16.35 10.68 7.59
N SER A 51 -17.30 10.30 8.44
CA SER A 51 -17.42 10.84 9.80
C SER A 51 -16.35 10.32 10.77
N GLY A 52 -15.76 9.17 10.48
CA GLY A 52 -14.67 8.57 11.24
C GLY A 52 -13.30 9.12 10.84
N LYS A 53 -12.25 8.59 11.47
CA LYS A 53 -10.86 8.93 11.14
C LYS A 53 -10.02 7.71 10.78
N PRO A 54 -10.09 6.58 11.51
CA PRO A 54 -9.34 5.39 11.12
C PRO A 54 -9.98 4.72 9.90
N ALA A 55 -9.18 4.26 8.94
CA ALA A 55 -9.61 3.39 7.85
C ALA A 55 -10.26 2.09 8.35
N PHE A 56 -9.84 1.58 9.51
CA PHE A 56 -10.44 0.40 10.15
C PHE A 56 -11.84 0.66 10.74
N SER A 57 -12.20 1.93 10.95
CA SER A 57 -13.50 2.32 11.51
C SER A 57 -13.92 3.69 10.95
N PRO A 58 -14.22 3.75 9.64
CA PRO A 58 -14.36 5.02 8.94
C PRO A 58 -15.70 5.71 9.22
N GLY A 59 -16.63 5.07 9.94
CA GLY A 59 -17.93 5.64 10.23
C GLY A 59 -18.82 5.71 8.98
N SER A 60 -19.62 6.77 8.88
CA SER A 60 -20.60 6.95 7.82
C SER A 60 -20.12 7.99 6.81
N LYS A 61 -20.49 7.82 5.54
CA LYS A 61 -20.35 8.88 4.54
C LYS A 61 -21.15 10.10 4.97
N THR A 62 -20.55 11.28 4.86
CA THR A 62 -21.19 12.56 5.15
C THR A 62 -21.56 13.28 3.86
N ASP A 63 -22.35 14.36 3.97
CA ASP A 63 -22.67 15.24 2.84
C ASP A 63 -21.52 16.22 2.51
N GLN A 64 -20.43 16.19 3.27
CA GLN A 64 -19.28 17.05 3.06
C GLN A 64 -18.44 16.52 1.88
N ILE A 65 -18.12 17.42 0.95
CA ILE A 65 -17.23 17.17 -0.18
C ILE A 65 -16.05 18.12 -0.07
N GLU A 66 -14.85 17.57 -0.23
CA GLU A 66 -13.60 18.32 -0.14
C GLU A 66 -12.70 18.06 -1.34
N ILE A 67 -11.86 19.04 -1.64
CA ILE A 67 -10.79 18.92 -2.64
C ILE A 67 -9.51 18.56 -1.91
N ILE A 68 -8.90 17.45 -2.30
CA ILE A 68 -7.68 16.97 -1.67
C ILE A 68 -6.50 17.85 -2.07
N THR A 69 -5.73 18.32 -1.09
CA THR A 69 -4.46 19.01 -1.36
C THR A 69 -3.27 18.05 -1.28
N LYS A 70 -3.36 17.03 -0.43
CA LYS A 70 -2.30 16.02 -0.28
C LYS A 70 -2.87 14.68 0.16
N LEU A 71 -2.56 13.63 -0.60
CA LEU A 71 -2.82 12.25 -0.21
C LEU A 71 -1.75 11.75 0.77
N LEU A 72 -2.19 10.88 1.67
CA LEU A 72 -1.36 10.17 2.62
C LEU A 72 -1.44 8.66 2.35
N SER A 73 -0.62 7.88 3.07
CA SER A 73 -0.82 6.44 3.15
C SER A 73 -2.26 6.14 3.60
N PRO A 74 -2.99 5.22 2.94
CA PRO A 74 -4.37 4.91 3.28
C PRO A 74 -4.53 4.17 4.60
N ILE A 75 -3.41 3.77 5.22
CA ILE A 75 -3.34 3.25 6.59
C ILE A 75 -2.26 4.04 7.33
N SER A 76 -2.57 4.59 8.49
CA SER A 76 -1.62 5.36 9.28
C SER A 76 -0.75 4.46 10.17
N VAL A 77 0.38 4.99 10.65
CA VAL A 77 1.29 4.26 11.55
C VAL A 77 0.67 4.03 12.94
N GLU A 78 -0.31 4.85 13.31
CA GLU A 78 -1.11 4.67 14.53
C GLU A 78 -2.11 3.52 14.40
N GLU A 79 -2.53 3.20 13.16
CA GLU A 79 -3.45 2.10 12.88
C GLU A 79 -2.73 0.76 12.67
N THR A 80 -1.56 0.77 12.04
CA THR A 80 -0.70 -0.41 11.90
C THR A 80 0.75 -0.09 12.22
N SER A 81 1.30 -0.83 13.17
CA SER A 81 2.71 -0.72 13.56
C SER A 81 3.61 -1.73 12.84
N THR A 82 3.04 -2.62 12.02
CA THR A 82 3.81 -3.67 11.35
C THR A 82 3.45 -3.80 9.88
N ILE A 83 4.47 -3.97 9.05
CA ILE A 83 4.38 -4.39 7.66
C ILE A 83 5.14 -5.71 7.56
N ARG A 84 4.48 -6.74 7.04
CA ARG A 84 5.08 -8.07 6.84
C ARG A 84 5.22 -8.29 5.34
N CYS A 85 6.46 -8.46 4.89
CA CYS A 85 6.76 -8.72 3.49
C CYS A 85 7.07 -10.20 3.29
N VAL A 86 6.54 -10.79 2.21
CA VAL A 86 6.93 -12.11 1.73
C VAL A 86 7.89 -11.88 0.55
N GLY A 87 9.05 -12.52 0.57
CA GLY A 87 10.02 -12.43 -0.53
C GLY A 87 10.17 -13.75 -1.27
N LEU A 88 10.85 -13.73 -2.42
CA LEU A 88 11.13 -14.90 -3.29
C LEU A 88 9.91 -15.55 -3.94
N ASP A 89 8.78 -14.88 -3.93
CA ASP A 89 7.64 -15.17 -4.81
C ASP A 89 7.99 -15.00 -6.30
N HIS A 90 9.14 -14.38 -6.62
CA HIS A 90 9.73 -14.27 -7.95
C HIS A 90 11.11 -14.96 -8.01
N PRO A 91 11.22 -16.22 -8.47
CA PRO A 91 12.39 -17.09 -8.27
C PRO A 91 13.66 -16.75 -9.08
N LYS A 92 13.73 -15.60 -9.76
CA LYS A 92 14.90 -15.20 -10.57
C LYS A 92 15.91 -14.34 -9.82
N GLU A 93 15.67 -13.99 -8.56
CA GLU A 93 16.31 -12.81 -7.98
C GLU A 93 17.69 -13.01 -7.32
N VAL A 94 18.12 -14.20 -6.89
CA VAL A 94 19.37 -14.26 -6.09
C VAL A 94 20.17 -15.56 -6.25
N LYS A 95 21.43 -15.44 -6.71
CA LYS A 95 22.52 -16.43 -6.53
C LYS A 95 23.52 -15.82 -5.55
N MET A 96 23.69 -16.39 -4.35
CA MET A 96 24.47 -15.73 -3.30
C MET A 96 25.43 -16.65 -2.53
N THR A 97 26.58 -16.08 -2.19
CA THR A 97 27.48 -16.44 -1.08
C THR A 97 27.41 -15.32 -0.03
N VAL A 98 27.28 -15.67 1.25
CA VAL A 98 27.10 -14.73 2.37
C VAL A 98 28.48 -14.33 2.93
N PRO A 99 28.74 -13.04 3.23
CA PRO A 99 30.03 -12.62 3.81
C PRO A 99 30.12 -12.89 5.32
N ASP A 100 31.36 -12.99 5.82
CA ASP A 100 31.68 -13.40 7.20
C ASP A 100 31.35 -12.35 8.27
N LEU A 101 31.19 -11.06 7.90
CA LEU A 101 30.86 -9.97 8.83
C LEU A 101 29.75 -9.08 8.24
N PRO A 102 28.76 -8.64 9.05
CA PRO A 102 27.71 -7.73 8.60
C PRO A 102 28.31 -6.38 8.22
N THR A 103 28.14 -5.98 6.96
CA THR A 103 28.65 -4.69 6.46
C THR A 103 27.48 -3.78 6.07
N LEU A 104 27.34 -2.64 6.76
CA LEU A 104 26.36 -1.61 6.38
C LEU A 104 26.98 -0.68 5.33
N PHE A 105 26.33 -0.54 4.18
CA PHE A 105 26.65 0.50 3.21
C PHE A 105 25.39 0.82 2.40
N ILE A 106 25.23 2.09 2.05
CA ILE A 106 24.17 2.56 1.15
C ILE A 106 24.90 3.16 -0.05
N SER A 107 24.57 2.68 -1.24
CA SER A 107 25.09 3.21 -2.51
C SER A 107 23.90 3.41 -3.43
N GLU A 108 23.78 4.62 -3.98
CA GLU A 108 22.66 5.01 -4.84
C GLU A 108 22.48 4.05 -6.03
N ASP A 109 23.59 3.49 -6.54
CA ASP A 109 23.63 2.55 -7.66
C ASP A 109 23.12 1.14 -7.33
N SER A 110 22.58 0.92 -6.13
CA SER A 110 22.11 -0.38 -5.66
C SER A 110 20.70 -0.38 -5.08
N ILE A 111 19.93 0.69 -5.31
CA ILE A 111 18.55 0.81 -4.83
C ILE A 111 17.58 0.30 -5.90
N ASP A 112 16.87 -0.77 -5.59
CA ASP A 112 15.80 -1.33 -6.41
C ASP A 112 14.42 -0.92 -5.88
N TYR A 113 13.49 -0.66 -6.79
CA TYR A 113 12.06 -0.54 -6.52
C TYR A 113 11.38 -1.89 -6.76
N LYS A 114 10.33 -2.17 -6.00
CA LYS A 114 9.50 -3.37 -6.15
C LYS A 114 8.04 -2.99 -6.02
N SER A 115 7.32 -2.97 -7.14
CA SER A 115 5.87 -2.80 -7.12
C SER A 115 5.20 -4.06 -6.60
N GLU A 116 4.48 -3.94 -5.49
CA GLU A 116 3.84 -5.06 -4.79
C GLU A 116 2.35 -4.80 -4.55
N LEU A 117 1.56 -5.87 -4.53
CA LEU A 117 0.19 -5.86 -4.00
C LEU A 117 0.25 -6.02 -2.48
N VAL A 118 -0.37 -5.10 -1.74
CA VAL A 118 -0.47 -5.18 -0.29
C VAL A 118 -1.86 -5.63 0.10
N THR A 119 -1.91 -6.63 0.98
CA THR A 119 -3.14 -7.04 1.67
C THR A 119 -3.20 -6.37 3.03
N VAL A 120 -4.28 -5.64 3.30
CA VAL A 120 -4.52 -5.02 4.61
C VAL A 120 -5.43 -5.92 5.43
N VAL A 121 -4.90 -6.49 6.51
CA VAL A 121 -5.65 -7.33 7.45
C VAL A 121 -6.49 -6.44 8.36
N GLY A 122 -7.82 -6.59 8.32
CA GLY A 122 -8.80 -5.74 9.01
C GLY A 122 -9.26 -6.25 10.37
N ARG A 123 -8.91 -7.50 10.71
CA ARG A 123 -9.40 -8.19 11.91
C ARG A 123 -8.26 -8.96 12.55
N VAL A 124 -8.30 -9.09 13.86
CA VAL A 124 -7.37 -9.97 14.59
C VAL A 124 -7.52 -11.39 14.04
N ALA A 125 -6.40 -11.98 13.65
CA ALA A 125 -6.33 -13.27 12.96
C ALA A 125 -5.24 -14.13 13.61
N GLU A 126 -5.56 -15.39 13.90
CA GLU A 126 -4.61 -16.40 14.39
C GLU A 126 -5.09 -17.77 13.90
N ASN A 127 -4.17 -18.60 13.39
CA ASN A 127 -4.47 -19.96 12.90
C ASN A 127 -5.67 -20.03 11.93
N VAL A 128 -5.78 -19.03 11.05
CA VAL A 128 -6.87 -18.92 10.07
C VAL A 128 -6.69 -19.95 8.97
N PHE A 129 -7.76 -20.71 8.65
CA PHE A 129 -7.75 -21.61 7.50
C PHE A 129 -7.70 -20.81 6.20
N GLU A 130 -7.03 -21.34 5.18
CA GLU A 130 -6.90 -20.68 3.87
C GLU A 130 -8.25 -20.25 3.28
N ALA A 131 -9.28 -21.10 3.40
CA ALA A 131 -10.63 -20.84 2.92
C ALA A 131 -11.29 -19.62 3.60
N ASP A 132 -10.90 -19.31 4.84
CA ASP A 132 -11.47 -18.21 5.64
C ASP A 132 -10.61 -16.93 5.56
N ALA A 133 -9.44 -16.97 4.91
CA ALA A 133 -8.46 -15.88 4.94
C ALA A 133 -9.05 -14.53 4.49
N MET A 134 -9.89 -14.55 3.45
CA MET A 134 -10.52 -13.34 2.89
C MET A 134 -11.49 -12.64 3.85
N ASP A 135 -12.04 -13.34 4.85
CA ASP A 135 -12.94 -12.74 5.85
C ASP A 135 -12.21 -11.82 6.85
N TYR A 136 -10.89 -11.92 6.88
CA TYR A 136 -10.01 -11.10 7.70
C TYR A 136 -9.39 -9.93 6.92
N VAL A 137 -9.55 -9.90 5.59
CA VAL A 137 -9.01 -8.83 4.74
C VAL A 137 -9.94 -7.62 4.75
N LEU A 138 -9.38 -6.46 5.10
CA LEU A 138 -10.06 -5.16 4.97
C LEU A 138 -10.13 -4.73 3.49
N GLY A 139 -9.00 -4.89 2.80
CA GLY A 139 -8.84 -4.51 1.41
C GLY A 139 -7.40 -4.65 0.95
N PHE A 140 -7.12 -4.05 -0.20
CA PHE A 140 -5.82 -4.07 -0.86
C PHE A 140 -5.33 -2.66 -1.14
N THR A 141 -4.01 -2.48 -1.19
CA THR A 141 -3.36 -1.25 -1.66
C THR A 141 -2.10 -1.63 -2.45
N ALA A 142 -1.43 -0.67 -3.07
CA ALA A 142 -0.13 -0.90 -3.69
C ALA A 142 1.00 -0.48 -2.75
N ALA A 143 2.18 -1.06 -2.94
CA ALA A 143 3.40 -0.58 -2.31
C ALA A 143 4.61 -0.58 -3.24
N ASN A 144 5.62 0.19 -2.83
CA ASN A 144 6.98 0.06 -3.33
C ASN A 144 7.89 -0.45 -2.21
N ASP A 145 8.30 -1.72 -2.28
CA ASP A 145 9.22 -2.36 -1.32
C ASP A 145 10.68 -2.15 -1.75
N ILE A 146 11.17 -0.94 -1.46
CA ILE A 146 12.48 -0.46 -1.88
C ILE A 146 13.57 -1.27 -1.17
N SER A 147 14.55 -1.70 -1.95
CA SER A 147 15.60 -2.62 -1.50
C SER A 147 16.98 -2.06 -1.80
N ALA A 148 17.80 -1.83 -0.78
CA ALA A 148 19.23 -1.56 -0.95
C ALA A 148 20.00 -2.86 -1.21
N ARG A 149 20.09 -3.28 -2.47
CA ARG A 149 20.60 -4.60 -2.88
C ARG A 149 22.01 -4.89 -2.45
N LYS A 150 22.90 -3.92 -2.56
CA LYS A 150 24.27 -4.15 -2.14
C LYS A 150 24.22 -4.51 -0.62
N SER A 151 23.47 -3.76 0.21
CA SER A 151 23.35 -4.03 1.65
C SER A 151 22.65 -5.36 1.93
N GLN A 152 21.67 -5.73 1.09
CA GLN A 152 21.04 -7.06 1.13
C GLN A 152 22.05 -8.18 0.91
N LEU A 153 22.98 -8.02 -0.03
CA LEU A 153 23.99 -9.04 -0.35
C LEU A 153 25.10 -9.12 0.72
N ALA A 154 25.25 -8.10 1.54
CA ALA A 154 26.31 -8.02 2.55
C ALA A 154 25.95 -8.60 3.92
N GLN A 155 24.75 -9.15 4.07
CA GLN A 155 24.29 -9.69 5.35
C GLN A 155 23.18 -10.73 5.14
N SER A 156 22.94 -11.56 6.14
CA SER A 156 21.90 -12.59 6.09
C SER A 156 20.49 -12.07 6.38
N GLN A 157 20.37 -10.90 7.04
CA GLN A 157 19.10 -10.33 7.49
C GLN A 157 18.59 -9.23 6.55
N TRP A 158 17.45 -9.46 5.89
CA TRP A 158 16.88 -8.50 4.93
C TRP A 158 16.16 -7.30 5.57
N CYS A 159 15.90 -7.31 6.87
CA CYS A 159 15.27 -6.15 7.53
C CYS A 159 16.14 -4.89 7.44
N PHE A 160 17.46 -5.02 7.51
CA PHE A 160 18.39 -3.89 7.45
C PHE A 160 18.36 -3.13 6.11
N GLN A 161 18.15 -3.83 4.99
CA GLN A 161 18.20 -3.23 3.66
C GLN A 161 16.84 -2.66 3.19
N LYS A 162 15.75 -3.08 3.84
CA LYS A 162 14.35 -2.67 3.53
C LYS A 162 13.75 -1.73 4.57
N GLY A 163 14.38 -1.60 5.74
CA GLY A 163 13.84 -0.87 6.89
C GLY A 163 14.18 0.62 6.92
N PHE A 164 14.82 1.17 5.89
CA PHE A 164 15.14 2.59 5.85
C PHE A 164 13.88 3.46 5.81
N HIS A 165 13.95 4.65 6.39
CA HIS A 165 12.84 5.60 6.34
C HIS A 165 12.48 5.90 4.87
N GLY A 166 11.19 5.73 4.52
CA GLY A 166 10.71 5.92 3.15
C GLY A 166 10.90 4.72 2.21
N ALA A 167 11.49 3.61 2.67
CA ALA A 167 11.71 2.42 1.84
C ALA A 167 10.45 1.57 1.58
N CYS A 168 9.32 1.90 2.21
CA CYS A 168 8.04 1.24 1.98
C CYS A 168 6.94 2.30 1.83
N SER A 169 6.80 2.86 0.62
CA SER A 169 5.65 3.70 0.32
C SER A 169 4.44 2.83 0.01
N THR A 170 3.30 3.12 0.61
CA THR A 170 2.03 2.43 0.39
C THR A 170 0.97 3.41 -0.09
N GLY A 171 -0.02 2.93 -0.84
CA GLY A 171 -1.12 3.76 -1.33
C GLY A 171 -1.43 3.56 -2.81
N LEU A 172 -2.19 4.47 -3.43
CA LEU A 172 -2.77 5.69 -2.86
C LEU A 172 -4.13 5.47 -2.18
N VAL A 173 -4.72 4.29 -2.37
CA VAL A 173 -6.11 3.98 -2.02
C VAL A 173 -6.16 2.62 -1.36
N LEU A 174 -6.98 2.48 -0.32
CA LEU A 174 -7.40 1.19 0.21
C LEU A 174 -8.63 0.70 -0.58
N ALA A 175 -8.38 -0.17 -1.56
CA ALA A 175 -9.41 -0.81 -2.37
C ALA A 175 -10.11 -1.91 -1.57
N SER A 176 -11.43 -1.83 -1.41
CA SER A 176 -12.18 -2.84 -0.68
C SER A 176 -12.20 -4.20 -1.40
N THR A 177 -12.43 -5.28 -0.63
CA THR A 177 -12.56 -6.64 -1.19
C THR A 177 -13.75 -6.84 -2.13
N LYS A 178 -14.75 -5.95 -2.17
CA LYS A 178 -15.79 -6.04 -3.22
C LYS A 178 -15.33 -5.41 -4.54
N LEU A 179 -14.42 -4.43 -4.51
CA LEU A 179 -13.83 -3.85 -5.71
C LEU A 179 -12.82 -4.81 -6.34
N ILE A 180 -12.08 -5.55 -5.50
CA ILE A 180 -11.16 -6.60 -5.90
C ILE A 180 -11.61 -7.92 -5.24
N PRO A 181 -12.63 -8.60 -5.79
CA PRO A 181 -13.16 -9.85 -5.21
C PRO A 181 -12.21 -11.03 -5.37
N ASP A 182 -11.29 -10.95 -6.33
CA ASP A 182 -10.30 -11.99 -6.61
C ASP A 182 -8.94 -11.34 -6.85
N ALA A 183 -8.11 -11.38 -5.81
CA ALA A 183 -6.77 -10.79 -5.83
C ALA A 183 -5.83 -11.48 -6.83
N SER A 184 -6.08 -12.75 -7.20
CA SER A 184 -5.25 -13.52 -8.15
C SER A 184 -5.35 -13.02 -9.60
N LYS A 185 -6.35 -12.18 -9.88
CA LYS A 185 -6.60 -11.57 -11.20
C LYS A 185 -5.99 -10.18 -11.33
N VAL A 186 -5.34 -9.67 -10.29
CA VAL A 186 -4.71 -8.35 -10.30
C VAL A 186 -3.43 -8.37 -11.14
N GLN A 187 -3.20 -7.27 -11.85
CA GLN A 187 -1.95 -7.01 -12.56
C GLN A 187 -1.19 -5.91 -11.83
N VAL A 188 0.06 -6.19 -11.49
CA VAL A 188 0.96 -5.26 -10.83
C VAL A 188 1.95 -4.73 -11.86
N ARG A 189 2.06 -3.40 -11.94
CA ARG A 189 2.97 -2.72 -12.88
C ARG A 189 3.78 -1.65 -12.17
N GLY A 190 5.08 -1.70 -12.39
CA GLY A 190 6.04 -0.69 -11.94
C GLY A 190 6.57 0.12 -13.11
N LEU A 191 6.42 1.45 -13.04
CA LEU A 191 6.89 2.37 -14.06
C LEU A 191 7.96 3.31 -13.47
N LYS A 192 9.05 3.53 -14.21
CA LYS A 192 10.05 4.56 -13.91
C LYS A 192 10.12 5.52 -15.09
N ASN A 193 9.83 6.79 -14.87
CA ASN A 193 9.82 7.84 -15.90
C ASN A 193 8.98 7.44 -17.14
N GLY A 194 7.79 6.86 -16.90
CA GLY A 194 6.89 6.40 -17.96
C GLY A 194 7.24 5.06 -18.59
N LYS A 195 8.43 4.50 -18.35
CA LYS A 195 8.82 3.18 -18.87
C LYS A 195 8.39 2.07 -17.91
N VAL A 196 7.71 1.05 -18.43
CA VAL A 196 7.34 -0.15 -17.66
C VAL A 196 8.59 -0.99 -17.41
N LEU A 197 8.89 -1.26 -16.15
CA LEU A 197 10.04 -2.06 -15.70
C LEU A 197 9.62 -3.31 -14.93
N GLN A 198 8.41 -3.33 -14.36
CA GLN A 198 7.76 -4.53 -13.81
C GLN A 198 6.35 -4.65 -14.38
N ASN A 199 5.95 -5.87 -14.73
CA ASN A 199 4.60 -6.19 -15.22
C ASN A 199 4.34 -7.68 -14.96
N CYS A 200 3.66 -7.98 -13.85
CA CYS A 200 3.38 -9.34 -13.42
C CYS A 200 1.93 -9.47 -12.94
N GLY A 201 1.34 -10.64 -13.17
CA GLY A 201 0.04 -11.01 -12.61
C GLY A 201 0.23 -11.75 -11.29
N THR A 202 -0.75 -11.62 -10.40
CA THR A 202 -0.72 -12.21 -9.05
C THR A 202 -1.18 -13.66 -8.98
N LYS A 203 -1.53 -14.29 -10.12
CA LYS A 203 -2.06 -15.66 -10.20
C LYS A 203 -1.14 -16.74 -9.58
N TYR A 204 0.16 -16.46 -9.49
CA TYR A 204 1.17 -17.42 -9.05
C TYR A 204 1.59 -17.23 -7.59
N VAL A 205 0.87 -16.38 -6.85
CA VAL A 205 1.13 -16.02 -5.45
C VAL A 205 -0.10 -16.37 -4.61
#